data_AF-A0A392TFM0-F1
#
_entry.id   AF-A0A392TFM0-F1
#
_cell.length_a   1.000
_cell.length_b   1.000
_cell.length_c   1.000
_cell.angle_alpha   90.00
_cell.angle_beta   90.00
_cell.angle_gamma   90.00
#
_symmetry.space_group_name_H-M   'P 1'
#
loop_
_entity.id
_entity.type
_entity.pdbx_description
1 polymer ?
#
loop_
_entity_poly.entity_id
_entity_poly.type
_entity_poly.pdbx_seq_one_letter_code
_entity_poly.pdbx_strand_id
1 'polypeptide(L)' 'MSFVGQLGAQTDGAFGYCLISRGTGSSGSLEFGRQAMPVDAMWVPLIHNPFYPSFYYVSLSGLGVGGIQV' A
#
# COMPACT_ATOMS: atom_id res chain seq x y z
N MET A 1 15.85 -2.83 5.56
CA MET A 1 15.37 -4.22 5.38
C MET A 1 13.90 -4.25 5.82
N SER A 2 12.97 -4.73 4.98
CA SER A 2 11.53 -4.81 5.31
C SER A 2 11.10 -6.29 5.42
N PHE A 3 10.02 -6.56 6.16
CA PHE A 3 9.51 -7.93 6.30
C PHE A 3 9.07 -8.53 4.95
N VAL A 4 8.42 -7.72 4.10
CA VAL A 4 8.06 -8.12 2.73
C VAL A 4 9.31 -8.50 1.92
N GLY A 5 10.42 -7.77 2.07
CA GLY A 5 11.69 -8.09 1.43
C GLY A 5 12.34 -9.38 1.96
N GLN A 6 12.09 -9.76 3.22
CA GLN A 6 12.56 -11.02 3.79
C GLN A 6 11.76 -12.23 3.27
N LEU A 7 10.46 -12.06 3.01
CA LEU A 7 9.63 -13.10 2.38
C LEU A 7 9.99 -13.31 0.90
N GLY A 8 10.55 -12.28 0.25
CA GLY A 8 11.16 -12.38 -1.07
C GLY A 8 10.17 -12.81 -2.15
N ALA A 9 10.57 -13.81 -2.95
CA ALA A 9 9.77 -14.33 -4.06
C ALA A 9 8.48 -15.05 -3.62
N GLN A 10 8.38 -15.48 -2.36
CA GLN A 10 7.20 -16.23 -1.88
C GLN A 10 5.93 -15.39 -1.91
N THR A 11 6.07 -14.07 -1.83
CA THR A 11 4.94 -13.13 -1.80
C THR A 11 4.90 -12.25 -3.04
N ASP A 12 5.81 -12.45 -4.01
CA ASP A 12 5.99 -11.56 -5.16
C ASP A 12 6.16 -10.08 -4.76
N GLY A 13 6.74 -9.83 -3.59
CA GLY A 13 6.85 -8.47 -3.03
C GLY A 13 5.51 -7.79 -2.70
N ALA A 14 4.39 -8.52 -2.74
CA ALA A 14 3.05 -7.99 -2.50
C ALA A 14 2.60 -8.19 -1.03
N PHE A 15 1.84 -7.22 -0.53
CA PHE A 15 1.14 -7.30 0.75
C PHE A 15 -0.04 -6.32 0.75
N GLY A 16 -1.07 -6.62 1.53
CA GLY A 16 -2.25 -5.79 1.68
C GLY A 16 -2.59 -5.60 3.16
N TYR A 17 -3.24 -4.49 3.50
CA TYR A 17 -3.67 -4.24 4.87
C TYR A 17 -5.04 -3.58 4.93
N CYS A 18 -5.78 -3.87 6.00
CA CYS A 18 -7.01 -3.18 6.35
C CYS A 18 -6.81 -2.51 7.71
N LEU A 19 -6.47 -1.22 7.70
CA LEU A 19 -6.34 -0.44 8.93
C LEU A 19 -7.71 -0.07 9.47
N ILE A 20 -7.86 -0.20 10.77
CA ILE A 20 -9.06 0.21 11.51
C ILE A 20 -8.87 1.60 12.11
N SER A 21 -9.98 2.25 12.46
CA SER A 21 -9.95 3.48 13.24
C SER A 21 -9.39 3.22 14.63
N ARG A 22 -8.51 4.12 15.08
CA ARG A 22 -7.91 4.09 16.41
C ARG A 22 -9.02 4.20 17.47
N GLY A 23 -8.86 3.45 18.57
CA GLY A 23 -9.78 3.51 19.73
C GLY A 23 -11.02 2.63 19.63
N THR A 24 -11.18 1.85 18.56
CA THR A 24 -12.34 0.95 18.37
C THR A 24 -12.24 -0.37 19.13
N GLY A 25 -11.09 -0.68 19.76
CA GLY A 25 -10.85 -1.95 20.46
C GLY A 25 -10.85 -3.20 19.56
N SER A 26 -10.97 -3.01 18.25
CA SER A 26 -10.97 -4.09 17.25
C SER A 26 -9.55 -4.36 16.72
N SER A 27 -9.40 -5.37 15.86
CA SER A 27 -8.14 -5.67 15.15
C SER A 27 -8.35 -5.58 13.64
N GLY A 28 -7.38 -5.02 12.92
CA GLY A 28 -7.33 -5.01 11.45
C GLY A 28 -6.63 -6.25 10.88
N SER A 29 -6.35 -6.25 9.58
CA SER A 29 -5.61 -7.33 8.89
C SER A 29 -4.34 -6.83 8.20
N LEU A 30 -3.36 -7.71 8.11
CA LEU A 30 -2.14 -7.56 7.32
C LEU A 30 -1.84 -8.92 6.68
N GLU A 31 -1.89 -8.98 5.35
CA GLU A 31 -1.74 -10.20 4.58
C GLU A 31 -0.61 -10.06 3.57
N PHE A 32 0.12 -11.14 3.33
CA PHE A 32 1.27 -11.14 2.44
C PHE A 32 0.99 -12.00 1.21
N GLY A 33 1.50 -11.57 0.05
CA GLY A 33 1.32 -12.24 -1.23
C GLY A 33 0.19 -11.66 -2.09
N ARG A 34 0.12 -12.12 -3.35
CA ARG A 34 -0.87 -11.64 -4.33
C ARG A 34 -2.32 -11.89 -3.92
N GLN A 35 -2.58 -12.90 -3.07
CA GLN A 35 -3.93 -13.17 -2.58
C GLN A 35 -4.52 -12.02 -1.74
N ALA A 36 -3.68 -11.14 -1.20
CA ALA A 36 -4.10 -9.98 -0.44
C ALA A 36 -4.66 -8.85 -1.32
N MET A 37 -4.56 -8.97 -2.66
CA MET A 37 -4.99 -7.96 -3.61
C MET A 37 -6.43 -8.23 -4.05
N PRO A 38 -7.38 -7.32 -3.81
CA PRO A 38 -8.76 -7.49 -4.26
C PRO A 38 -8.85 -7.42 -5.79
N VAL A 39 -9.81 -8.14 -6.36
CA VAL A 39 -10.01 -8.23 -7.82
C VAL A 39 -10.31 -6.85 -8.43
N ASP A 40 -11.06 -6.01 -7.71
CA ASP A 40 -11.48 -4.68 -8.17
C ASP A 40 -10.55 -3.56 -7.69
N ALA A 41 -9.29 -3.88 -7.40
CA ALA A 41 -8.28 -2.88 -7.04
C ALA A 41 -8.00 -1.92 -8.20
N MET A 42 -7.92 -0.62 -7.90
CA MET A 42 -7.38 0.36 -8.82
C MET A 42 -5.85 0.44 -8.67
N TRP A 43 -5.13 0.37 -9.79
CA TRP A 43 -3.68 0.30 -9.80
C TRP A 43 -3.04 1.60 -10.25
N VAL A 44 -1.95 1.97 -9.58
CA VAL A 44 -1.04 3.06 -10.00
C VAL A 44 0.41 2.57 -9.92
N PRO A 45 1.33 3.13 -10.71
CA PRO A 45 2.74 2.75 -10.64
C PRO A 45 3.37 3.06 -9.27
N LEU A 46 4.12 2.10 -8.74
CA LEU A 46 5.00 2.31 -7.59
C LEU A 46 6.29 3.00 -8.04
N ILE A 47 6.57 4.17 -7.49
CA ILE A 47 7.76 4.97 -7.80
C ILE A 47 8.90 4.60 -6.85
N HIS A 48 10.09 4.40 -7.39
CA HIS A 48 11.29 4.13 -6.61
C HIS A 48 12.13 5.40 -6.40
N ASN A 49 12.48 5.69 -5.14
CA ASN A 49 13.40 6.77 -4.81
C ASN A 49 14.78 6.17 -4.43
N PRO A 50 15.83 6.35 -5.25
CA PRO A 50 17.14 5.75 -4.99
C PRO A 50 17.82 6.32 -3.74
N PHE A 51 17.45 7.53 -3.30
CA PHE A 51 17.98 8.14 -2.09
C PHE A 51 17.26 7.67 -0.82
N TYR A 52 16.00 7.23 -0.94
CA TYR A 52 15.16 6.76 0.18
C TYR A 52 14.39 5.49 -0.20
N PRO A 53 15.08 4.36 -0.40
CA PRO A 53 14.50 3.15 -1.01
C PRO A 53 13.55 2.36 -0.09
N SER A 54 13.35 2.80 1.16
CA SER A 54 12.51 2.12 2.16
C SER A 54 11.04 2.53 2.13
N PHE A 55 10.67 3.55 1.36
CA PHE A 55 9.31 4.09 1.29
C PHE A 55 8.62 3.71 -0.03
N TYR A 56 7.29 3.66 0.01
CA TYR A 56 6.45 3.46 -1.17
C TYR A 56 5.95 4.82 -1.67
N TYR A 57 6.30 5.19 -2.89
CA TYR A 57 5.90 6.46 -3.49
C TYR A 57 4.91 6.23 -4.63
N VAL A 58 3.96 7.14 -4.79
CA VAL A 58 3.05 7.19 -5.93
C VAL A 58 3.04 8.60 -6.50
N SER A 59 2.71 8.74 -7.78
CA SER A 59 2.52 10.06 -8.38
C SER A 59 1.15 10.61 -7.99
N LEU A 60 1.12 11.87 -7.56
CA LEU A 60 -0.11 12.62 -7.34
C LEU A 60 -0.23 13.68 -8.43
N SER A 61 -1.28 13.63 -9.24
CA SER A 61 -1.53 14.60 -10.31
C SER A 61 -2.31 15.83 -9.86
N GLY A 62 -3.03 15.76 -8.74
CA GLY A 62 -3.83 16.85 -8.20
C GLY A 62 -4.63 16.44 -6.96
N LEU A 63 -5.26 17.41 -6.31
CA LEU A 63 -6.16 17.20 -5.17
C LEU A 63 -7.50 17.84 -5.47
N GLY A 64 -8.57 17.29 -4.89
CA GLY A 64 -9.91 17.85 -5.02
C GLY A 64 -10.63 17.87 -3.68
N VAL A 65 -11.41 18.92 -3.44
CA VAL A 65 -12.23 19.10 -2.24
C VAL A 65 -13.65 19.45 -2.66
N GLY A 66 -14.62 18.64 -2.27
CA GLY A 66 -16.03 18.87 -2.63
C GLY A 66 -16.31 18.82 -4.14
N GLY A 67 -15.50 18.08 -4.92
CA GLY A 67 -15.62 18.00 -6.38
C GLY A 67 -14.91 19.13 -7.14
N ILE A 68 -14.27 20.06 -6.44
CA ILE A 68 -13.48 21.14 -7.04
C ILE A 68 -12.01 20.78 -6.94
N GLN A 69 -11.29 20.85 -8.07
CA GLN A 69 -9.84 20.67 -8.09
C GLN A 69 -9.15 21.87 -7.44
N VAL A 70 -8.19 21.59 -6.54
CA VAL A 70 -7.40 22.58 -5.78
C VAL A 70 -5.94 22.50 -6.23
#